data_AF-A0A968P7Y3-F1
#
_entry.id   AF-A0A968P7Y3-F1
#
_cell.length_a   1.000
_cell.length_b   1.000
_cell.length_c   1.000
_cell.angle_alpha   90.00
_cell.angle_beta   90.00
_cell.angle_gamma   90.00
#
_symmetry.space_group_name_H-M   'P 1'
#
loop_
_entity.id
_entity.type
_entity.pdbx_description
1 polymer ?
#
loop_
_entity_poly.entity_id
_entity_poly.type
_entity_poly.pdbx_seq_one_letter_code
_entity_poly.pdbx_strand_id
1 'polypeptide(L)'
;MALRQNDGSTSPANYKAPLGANWWVPTPPAFAPPLLPQWPYVTPWTMTSGSQFRSPGPPILTDPRYVLAFNEVKDLGRFDSTMRTPDQSQIAKFWDDGAGTQTPPGHWNEIAQLLAAQQGNSLLENARLFALLNLTVADAAIVSWDNKYFYGHWRPYTGIVMADVDGNPATQRDTGWGSFITTPPFPSYTSGHSTFSGSSGRLLARFFDTDDLAFTAGSDGTPGVMRSFESLSQAAEEAGQSRIYGGIHWQYENRDGLASGRALADFVFFNFLRPLAQTGPQTCAPSGSRLCLGGGRFAAEVDWRTQPANDDAATGIGFATPITRDSGGFWFFDEDNTEIIVKVLDACDTENRFWVFAGGATNVEYVLRVTDTRSGETRTYYNPLDHMAGAVLDSEAFATCP
;
A
#
# COMPACT_ATOMS: atom_id res chain seq x y z
N MET A 1 -20.97 18.48 -4.74
CA MET A 1 -20.32 19.73 -4.31
C MET A 1 -20.59 20.05 -2.84
N ALA A 2 -21.85 20.05 -2.36
CA ALA A 2 -22.17 20.36 -0.95
C ALA A 2 -21.44 19.50 0.10
N LEU A 3 -21.31 18.18 -0.14
CA LEU A 3 -20.61 17.25 0.76
C LEU A 3 -19.13 17.57 1.00
N ARG A 4 -18.51 18.41 0.16
CA ARG A 4 -17.08 18.76 0.22
C ARG A 4 -16.81 20.24 0.50
N GLN A 5 -17.86 21.04 0.70
CA GLN A 5 -17.73 22.50 0.81
C GLN A 5 -16.86 22.93 2.01
N ASN A 6 -16.84 22.14 3.08
CA ASN A 6 -16.10 22.40 4.31
C ASN A 6 -15.18 21.22 4.66
N ASP A 7 -14.59 20.59 3.65
CA ASP A 7 -13.80 19.37 3.85
C ASP A 7 -12.42 19.58 4.47
N GLY A 8 -12.05 20.82 4.81
CA GLY A 8 -10.77 21.14 5.43
C GLY A 8 -9.63 21.48 4.45
N SER A 9 -9.79 21.27 3.14
CA SER A 9 -8.72 21.48 2.14
C SER A 9 -8.20 22.93 2.08
N THR A 10 -9.06 23.90 2.38
CA THR A 10 -8.75 25.34 2.42
C THR A 10 -8.57 25.87 3.83
N SER A 11 -8.62 25.02 4.86
CA SER A 11 -8.47 25.46 6.25
C SER A 11 -7.05 25.98 6.49
N PRO A 12 -6.89 27.12 7.18
CA PRO A 12 -5.56 27.60 7.54
C PRO A 12 -4.94 26.64 8.56
N ALA A 13 -3.68 26.28 8.34
CA ALA A 13 -2.89 25.56 9.34
C ALA A 13 -1.50 26.19 9.45
N ASN A 14 -1.03 26.32 10.68
CA ASN A 14 0.31 26.81 10.99
C ASN A 14 1.14 25.64 11.53
N TYR A 15 1.97 25.06 10.67
CA TYR A 15 2.97 24.08 11.11
C TYR A 15 4.26 24.79 11.51
N LYS A 16 4.76 24.47 12.70
CA LYS A 16 6.08 24.87 13.17
C LYS A 16 6.82 23.62 13.61
N ALA A 17 7.79 23.19 12.81
CA ALA A 17 8.65 22.08 13.18
C ALA A 17 9.46 22.44 14.45
N PRO A 18 9.71 21.48 15.34
CA PRO A 18 10.69 21.64 16.40
C PRO A 18 12.08 21.94 15.83
N LEU A 19 12.95 22.53 16.67
CA LEU A 19 14.36 22.74 16.33
C LEU A 19 15.19 21.53 16.73
N GLY A 20 16.22 21.22 15.94
CA GLY A 20 17.21 20.18 16.25
C GLY A 20 17.36 19.15 15.13
N ALA A 21 18.29 18.21 15.33
CA ALA A 21 18.43 17.06 14.44
C ALA A 21 17.10 16.29 14.34
N ASN A 22 16.92 15.56 13.23
CA ASN A 22 15.70 14.84 12.88
C ASN A 22 14.55 15.72 12.34
N TRP A 23 14.45 16.99 12.74
CA TRP A 23 13.30 17.82 12.40
C TRP A 23 13.46 18.58 11.08
N TRP A 24 12.39 18.58 10.29
CA TRP A 24 12.32 19.28 9.02
C TRP A 24 12.51 20.79 9.19
N VAL A 25 13.31 21.34 8.28
CA VAL A 25 13.45 22.79 8.09
C VAL A 25 13.32 23.10 6.59
N PRO A 26 12.92 24.33 6.22
CA PRO A 26 12.94 24.75 4.83
C PRO A 26 14.33 24.58 4.21
N THR A 27 14.38 24.13 2.95
CA THR A 27 15.64 23.84 2.24
C THR A 27 15.88 24.82 1.09
N PRO A 28 17.14 25.01 0.65
CA PRO A 28 17.44 25.78 -0.55
C PRO A 28 16.75 25.22 -1.81
N PRO A 29 16.63 26.05 -2.87
CA PRO A 29 17.05 27.45 -2.93
C PRO A 29 16.02 28.41 -2.32
N ALA A 30 14.75 28.02 -2.26
CA ALA A 30 13.65 28.94 -1.94
C ALA A 30 13.40 29.10 -0.43
N PHE A 31 13.78 28.11 0.40
CA PHE A 31 13.41 28.07 1.82
C PHE A 31 11.91 28.30 2.04
N ALA A 32 11.11 27.72 1.15
CA ALA A 32 9.67 27.94 1.09
C ALA A 32 8.95 27.42 2.35
N PRO A 33 7.80 28.04 2.72
CA PRO A 33 7.01 27.60 3.87
C PRO A 33 6.45 26.18 3.68
N PRO A 34 6.03 25.51 4.77
CA PRO A 34 5.47 24.16 4.70
C PRO A 34 4.26 24.12 3.76
N LEU A 35 4.27 23.20 2.80
CA LEU A 35 3.21 23.05 1.82
C LEU A 35 2.04 22.23 2.37
N LEU A 36 0.87 22.86 2.43
CA LEU A 36 -0.41 22.26 2.82
C LEU A 36 -0.38 21.56 4.20
N PRO A 37 0.06 22.20 5.29
CA PRO A 37 0.08 21.60 6.64
C PRO A 37 -1.31 21.21 7.17
N GLN A 38 -2.39 21.68 6.56
CA GLN A 38 -3.76 21.32 6.89
C GLN A 38 -4.21 19.98 6.29
N TRP A 39 -3.49 19.46 5.29
CA TRP A 39 -3.94 18.31 4.51
C TRP A 39 -4.22 17.02 5.32
N PRO A 40 -3.52 16.72 6.44
CA PRO A 40 -3.86 15.59 7.31
C PRO A 40 -5.30 15.61 7.83
N TYR A 41 -5.89 16.81 7.93
CA TYR A 41 -7.21 17.04 8.52
C TYR A 41 -8.31 17.18 7.46
N VAL A 42 -7.98 16.99 6.18
CA VAL A 42 -9.00 16.94 5.13
C VAL A 42 -9.92 15.76 5.41
N THR A 43 -11.23 15.99 5.28
CA THR A 43 -12.25 14.95 5.41
C THR A 43 -11.93 13.86 4.38
N PRO A 44 -11.68 12.61 4.78
CA PRO A 44 -11.37 11.56 3.81
C PRO A 44 -12.58 11.16 2.96
N TRP A 45 -12.33 10.39 1.90
CA TRP A 45 -13.34 9.89 0.98
C TRP A 45 -13.83 8.49 1.35
N THR A 46 -12.90 7.62 1.76
CA THR A 46 -13.13 6.18 1.97
C THR A 46 -12.66 5.72 3.35
N MET A 47 -11.62 6.37 3.90
CA MET A 47 -11.10 6.06 5.24
C MET A 47 -11.72 6.94 6.34
N THR A 48 -11.39 6.63 7.60
CA THR A 48 -11.89 7.35 8.78
C THR A 48 -11.05 8.59 9.12
N SER A 49 -9.74 8.52 8.90
CA SER A 49 -8.77 9.60 9.17
C SER A 49 -7.43 9.28 8.51
N GLY A 50 -6.56 10.29 8.34
CA GLY A 50 -5.20 10.08 7.82
C GLY A 50 -4.37 9.09 8.63
N SER A 51 -4.67 8.92 9.92
CA SER A 51 -3.97 7.99 10.80
C SER A 51 -4.32 6.51 10.58
N GLN A 52 -5.40 6.19 9.86
CA GLN A 52 -5.85 4.81 9.66
C GLN A 52 -4.80 3.94 8.95
N PHE A 53 -3.99 4.55 8.07
CA PHE A 53 -2.91 3.88 7.34
C PHE A 53 -1.55 4.55 7.60
N ARG A 54 -1.37 5.19 8.77
CA ARG A 54 -0.10 5.80 9.14
C ARG A 54 0.97 4.73 9.33
N SER A 55 2.15 4.97 8.78
CA SER A 55 3.29 4.06 8.90
C SER A 55 3.91 4.13 10.31
N PRO A 56 4.70 3.11 10.74
CA PRO A 56 5.28 3.05 12.08
C PRO A 56 6.22 4.19 12.47
N GLY A 57 6.74 4.93 11.47
CA GLY A 57 7.63 6.07 11.68
C GLY A 57 9.06 5.84 11.17
N PRO A 58 9.85 6.91 11.00
CA PRO A 58 11.23 6.80 10.56
C PRO A 58 12.09 6.12 11.65
N PRO A 59 13.17 5.41 11.25
CA PRO A 59 14.15 4.93 12.21
C PRO A 59 14.82 6.11 12.92
N ILE A 60 15.23 5.91 14.18
CA ILE A 60 16.06 6.90 14.88
C ILE A 60 17.41 7.08 14.18
N LEU A 61 18.02 8.26 14.33
CA LEU A 61 19.23 8.62 13.57
C LEU A 61 20.45 7.73 13.87
N THR A 62 20.48 7.03 15.00
CA THR A 62 21.55 6.07 15.36
C THR A 62 21.28 4.64 14.87
N ASP A 63 20.13 4.38 14.26
CA ASP A 63 19.76 3.06 13.75
C ASP A 63 20.60 2.73 12.48
N PRO A 64 21.13 1.51 12.34
CA PRO A 64 21.84 1.09 11.12
C PRO A 64 21.04 1.29 9.83
N ARG A 65 19.71 1.21 9.88
CA ARG A 65 18.81 1.48 8.74
C ARG A 65 18.88 2.94 8.28
N TYR A 66 19.08 3.88 9.22
CA TYR A 66 19.30 5.28 8.88
C TYR A 66 20.64 5.45 8.15
N VAL A 67 21.71 4.84 8.65
CA VAL A 67 23.06 4.92 8.07
C VAL A 67 23.11 4.37 6.65
N LEU A 68 22.45 3.22 6.41
CA LEU A 68 22.39 2.62 5.07
C LEU A 68 21.68 3.56 4.08
N ALA A 69 20.49 4.06 4.44
CA ALA A 69 19.75 4.99 3.59
C ALA A 69 20.46 6.33 3.42
N PHE A 70 21.19 6.79 4.45
CA PHE A 70 21.99 8.01 4.40
C PHE A 70 23.07 7.91 3.32
N ASN A 71 23.87 6.84 3.36
CA ASN A 71 24.96 6.66 2.41
C ASN A 71 24.44 6.40 0.99
N GLU A 72 23.36 5.64 0.84
CA GLU A 72 22.71 5.42 -0.46
C GLU A 72 22.30 6.75 -1.10
N VAL A 73 21.60 7.61 -0.36
CA VAL A 73 21.14 8.91 -0.87
C VAL A 73 22.30 9.89 -1.05
N LYS A 74 23.32 9.82 -0.19
CA LYS A 74 24.51 10.65 -0.34
C LYS A 74 25.24 10.35 -1.66
N ASP A 75 25.39 9.08 -1.99
CA ASP A 75 26.09 8.62 -3.20
C ASP A 75 25.24 8.80 -4.47
N LEU A 76 23.97 8.39 -4.44
CA LEU A 76 23.10 8.36 -5.62
C LEU A 76 22.27 9.62 -5.80
N GLY A 77 22.02 10.41 -4.76
CA GLY A 77 21.10 11.55 -4.78
C GLY A 77 21.76 12.90 -5.05
N ARG A 78 23.09 12.95 -5.05
CA ARG A 78 23.86 14.19 -5.21
C ARG A 78 23.74 14.77 -6.63
N PHE A 79 23.68 16.09 -6.78
CA PHE A 79 23.49 16.75 -8.08
C PHE A 79 24.57 16.41 -9.12
N ASP A 80 25.81 16.20 -8.68
CA ASP A 80 27.00 15.86 -9.47
C ASP A 80 27.49 14.42 -9.20
N SER A 81 26.61 13.54 -8.74
CA SER A 81 26.93 12.15 -8.44
C SER A 81 27.66 11.45 -9.61
N THR A 82 28.79 10.80 -9.30
CA THR A 82 29.52 9.93 -10.21
C THR A 82 29.08 8.46 -10.15
N MET A 83 28.22 8.11 -9.18
CA MET A 83 27.73 6.74 -8.95
C MET A 83 26.38 6.49 -9.64
N ARG A 84 25.47 7.46 -9.59
CA ARG A 84 24.17 7.45 -10.28
C ARG A 84 24.37 7.33 -11.79
N THR A 85 23.73 6.32 -12.39
CA THR A 85 23.81 6.07 -13.83
C THR A 85 22.98 7.11 -14.63
N PRO A 86 23.21 7.22 -15.97
CA PRO A 86 22.36 8.05 -16.82
C PRO A 86 20.88 7.64 -16.80
N ASP A 87 20.58 6.33 -16.77
CA ASP A 87 19.19 5.85 -16.68
C ASP A 87 18.56 6.22 -15.33
N GLN A 88 19.27 6.05 -14.21
CA GLN A 88 18.78 6.50 -12.89
C GLN A 88 18.51 8.00 -12.84
N SER A 89 19.32 8.80 -13.54
CA SER A 89 19.08 10.24 -13.69
C SER A 89 17.84 10.54 -14.54
N GLN A 90 17.54 9.72 -15.54
CA GLN A 90 16.31 9.83 -16.32
C GLN A 90 15.09 9.40 -15.49
N ILE A 91 15.19 8.32 -14.71
CA ILE A 91 14.15 7.87 -13.76
C ILE A 91 13.78 9.00 -12.79
N ALA A 92 14.78 9.65 -12.18
CA ALA A 92 14.55 10.76 -11.25
C ALA A 92 13.77 11.92 -11.88
N LYS A 93 14.01 12.22 -13.15
CA LYS A 93 13.33 13.30 -13.89
C LYS A 93 11.95 12.88 -14.40
N PHE A 94 11.83 11.65 -14.89
CA PHE A 94 10.59 11.10 -15.41
C PHE A 94 9.48 11.10 -14.35
N TRP A 95 9.84 10.74 -13.12
CA TRP A 95 8.93 10.71 -11.98
C TRP A 95 9.03 11.97 -11.09
N ASP A 96 9.64 13.08 -11.54
CA ASP A 96 9.77 14.28 -10.67
C ASP A 96 8.39 14.88 -10.34
N ASP A 97 7.53 14.96 -11.36
CA ASP A 97 6.13 15.39 -11.30
C ASP A 97 5.91 16.68 -10.49
N GLY A 98 6.80 17.65 -10.72
CA GLY A 98 6.81 18.95 -10.06
C GLY A 98 5.64 19.87 -10.47
N ALA A 99 5.60 21.07 -9.88
CA ALA A 99 4.59 22.07 -10.20
C ALA A 99 4.56 22.42 -11.71
N GLY A 100 3.36 22.48 -12.28
CA GLY A 100 3.17 22.73 -13.71
C GLY A 100 3.09 21.48 -14.59
N THR A 101 3.18 20.28 -13.98
CA THR A 101 2.90 18.99 -14.62
C THR A 101 1.56 18.44 -14.14
N GLN A 102 1.17 17.28 -14.68
CA GLN A 102 0.15 16.38 -14.12
C GLN A 102 0.25 16.10 -12.61
N THR A 103 1.41 16.28 -11.97
CA THR A 103 1.72 15.82 -10.60
C THR A 103 1.54 14.30 -10.43
N PRO A 104 1.99 13.65 -9.33
CA PRO A 104 1.92 12.19 -9.24
C PRO A 104 0.50 11.61 -9.38
N PRO A 105 -0.55 12.22 -8.77
CA PRO A 105 -1.93 11.80 -9.01
C PRO A 105 -2.36 11.83 -10.48
N GLY A 106 -1.96 12.86 -11.23
CA GLY A 106 -2.30 13.00 -12.65
C GLY A 106 -1.53 12.00 -13.51
N HIS A 107 -0.25 11.77 -13.23
CA HIS A 107 0.58 10.79 -13.94
C HIS A 107 -0.05 9.40 -13.88
N TRP A 108 -0.52 8.99 -12.70
CA TRP A 108 -1.23 7.71 -12.55
C TRP A 108 -2.61 7.69 -13.22
N ASN A 109 -3.29 8.84 -13.36
CA ASN A 109 -4.50 8.92 -14.18
C ASN A 109 -4.20 8.77 -15.68
N GLU A 110 -3.07 9.26 -16.18
CA GLU A 110 -2.66 9.04 -17.57
C GLU A 110 -2.31 7.57 -17.82
N ILE A 111 -1.58 6.93 -16.91
CA ILE A 111 -1.33 5.48 -16.95
C ILE A 111 -2.65 4.71 -16.95
N ALA A 112 -3.59 5.07 -16.08
CA ALA A 112 -4.90 4.42 -16.02
C ALA A 112 -5.71 4.58 -17.32
N GLN A 113 -5.64 5.75 -17.98
CA GLN A 113 -6.26 5.98 -19.30
C GLN A 113 -5.65 5.07 -20.38
N LEU A 114 -4.33 4.96 -20.39
CA LEU A 114 -3.59 4.08 -21.30
C LEU A 114 -4.02 2.62 -21.14
N LEU A 115 -4.04 2.13 -19.90
CA LEU A 115 -4.39 0.76 -19.57
C LEU A 115 -5.87 0.46 -19.83
N ALA A 116 -6.77 1.39 -19.50
CA ALA A 116 -8.19 1.27 -19.80
C ALA A 116 -8.46 1.10 -21.30
N ALA A 117 -7.75 1.87 -22.14
CA ALA A 117 -7.82 1.74 -23.59
C ALA A 117 -7.23 0.41 -24.07
N GLN A 118 -6.07 0.00 -23.52
CA GLN A 118 -5.41 -1.27 -23.85
C GLN A 118 -6.27 -2.50 -23.52
N GLN A 119 -7.02 -2.46 -22.40
CA GLN A 119 -7.90 -3.54 -21.97
C GLN A 119 -9.30 -3.49 -22.60
N GLY A 120 -9.62 -2.45 -23.39
CA GLY A 120 -10.91 -2.33 -24.05
C GLY A 120 -12.08 -2.10 -23.10
N ASN A 121 -11.85 -1.43 -21.96
CA ASN A 121 -12.87 -1.16 -20.96
C ASN A 121 -14.09 -0.42 -21.55
N SER A 122 -15.28 -0.84 -21.13
CA SER A 122 -16.55 -0.14 -21.39
C SER A 122 -16.64 1.19 -20.63
N LEU A 123 -17.64 2.00 -20.99
CA LEU A 123 -17.92 3.26 -20.30
C LEU A 123 -18.15 3.06 -18.79
N LEU A 124 -18.89 2.01 -18.41
CA LEU A 124 -19.20 1.75 -17.00
C LEU A 124 -17.96 1.26 -16.23
N GLU A 125 -17.12 0.43 -16.86
CA GLU A 125 -15.85 -0.01 -16.28
C GLU A 125 -14.91 1.18 -16.09
N ASN A 126 -14.80 2.07 -17.07
CA ASN A 126 -14.01 3.30 -16.94
C ASN A 126 -14.57 4.22 -15.85
N ALA A 127 -15.88 4.41 -15.77
CA ALA A 127 -16.48 5.19 -14.69
C ALA A 127 -16.12 4.61 -13.31
N ARG A 128 -16.17 3.28 -13.14
CA ARG A 128 -15.77 2.62 -11.89
C ARG A 128 -14.28 2.74 -11.63
N LEU A 129 -13.43 2.49 -12.63
CA LEU A 129 -11.97 2.57 -12.55
C LEU A 129 -11.52 3.96 -12.06
N PHE A 130 -11.93 5.01 -12.76
CA PHE A 130 -11.52 6.37 -12.43
C PHE A 130 -12.12 6.87 -11.12
N ALA A 131 -13.33 6.43 -10.76
CA ALA A 131 -13.89 6.73 -9.45
C ALA A 131 -13.07 6.07 -8.33
N LEU A 132 -12.79 4.77 -8.42
CA LEU A 132 -11.95 4.06 -7.44
C LEU A 132 -10.55 4.69 -7.34
N LEU A 133 -9.91 4.99 -8.49
CA LEU A 133 -8.57 5.55 -8.53
C LEU A 133 -8.50 6.91 -7.86
N ASN A 134 -9.40 7.82 -8.22
CA ASN A 134 -9.33 9.18 -7.69
C ASN A 134 -9.81 9.26 -6.23
N LEU A 135 -10.70 8.37 -5.77
CA LEU A 135 -10.99 8.23 -4.33
C LEU A 135 -9.74 7.75 -3.56
N THR A 136 -9.07 6.73 -4.08
CA THR A 136 -7.87 6.14 -3.45
C THR A 136 -6.72 7.13 -3.40
N VAL A 137 -6.42 7.81 -4.51
CA VAL A 137 -5.29 8.76 -4.58
C VAL A 137 -5.57 10.03 -3.78
N ALA A 138 -6.82 10.48 -3.67
CA ALA A 138 -7.19 11.58 -2.79
C ALA A 138 -6.93 11.22 -1.32
N ASP A 139 -7.31 10.02 -0.88
CA ASP A 139 -7.04 9.55 0.48
C ASP A 139 -5.54 9.26 0.70
N ALA A 140 -4.81 8.80 -0.33
CA ALA A 140 -3.36 8.61 -0.28
C ALA A 140 -2.62 9.94 -0.01
N ALA A 141 -3.14 11.06 -0.52
CA ALA A 141 -2.60 12.38 -0.20
C ALA A 141 -2.78 12.69 1.30
N ILE A 142 -3.94 12.38 1.86
CA ILE A 142 -4.24 12.59 3.28
C ILE A 142 -3.32 11.72 4.15
N VAL A 143 -3.15 10.43 3.82
CA VAL A 143 -2.24 9.50 4.53
C VAL A 143 -0.78 9.98 4.45
N SER A 144 -0.30 10.33 3.25
CA SER A 144 1.09 10.81 3.07
C SER A 144 1.33 12.10 3.87
N TRP A 145 0.41 13.07 3.80
CA TRP A 145 0.56 14.32 4.54
C TRP A 145 0.43 14.12 6.05
N ASP A 146 -0.43 13.20 6.51
CA ASP A 146 -0.53 12.83 7.91
C ASP A 146 0.81 12.31 8.43
N ASN A 147 1.45 11.35 7.75
CA ASN A 147 2.80 10.90 8.09
C ASN A 147 3.80 12.08 8.14
N LYS A 148 3.79 12.94 7.12
CA LYS A 148 4.72 14.08 7.00
C LYS A 148 4.65 15.03 8.18
N TYR A 149 3.45 15.47 8.51
CA TYR A 149 3.26 16.49 9.54
C TYR A 149 3.18 15.89 10.95
N PHE A 150 2.91 14.59 11.08
CA PHE A 150 3.00 13.86 12.35
C PHE A 150 4.45 13.62 12.76
N TYR A 151 5.29 13.10 11.86
CA TYR A 151 6.69 12.77 12.18
C TYR A 151 7.65 13.95 11.97
N GLY A 152 7.33 14.88 11.09
CA GLY A 152 8.15 16.08 10.87
C GLY A 152 9.59 15.81 10.44
N HIS A 153 9.86 14.65 9.83
CA HIS A 153 11.22 14.17 9.53
C HIS A 153 11.95 15.03 8.50
N TRP A 154 13.24 15.20 8.69
CA TRP A 154 14.10 16.04 7.85
C TRP A 154 14.44 15.44 6.49
N ARG A 155 14.66 16.31 5.51
CA ARG A 155 15.06 15.93 4.15
C ARG A 155 16.52 15.48 4.08
N PRO A 156 16.89 14.66 3.07
CA PRO A 156 18.28 14.27 2.85
C PRO A 156 19.28 15.42 2.80
N TYR A 157 18.92 16.52 2.14
CA TYR A 157 19.72 17.74 2.15
C TYR A 157 20.12 18.15 3.57
N THR A 158 19.14 18.34 4.45
CA THR A 158 19.40 18.77 5.82
C THR A 158 20.19 17.72 6.59
N GLY A 159 19.79 16.44 6.51
CA GLY A 159 20.47 15.35 7.21
C GLY A 159 21.95 15.23 6.82
N ILE A 160 22.28 15.35 5.53
CA ILE A 160 23.66 15.21 5.04
C ILE A 160 24.52 16.44 5.34
N VAL A 161 23.99 17.65 5.15
CA VAL A 161 24.76 18.89 5.39
C VAL A 161 24.92 19.22 6.88
N MET A 162 24.09 18.62 7.74
CA MET A 162 24.09 18.79 9.21
C MET A 162 24.38 17.46 9.95
N ALA A 163 25.00 16.47 9.31
CA ALA A 163 25.27 15.18 9.96
C ALA A 163 26.18 15.31 11.20
N ASP A 164 26.88 16.43 11.39
CA ASP A 164 27.68 16.69 12.60
C ASP A 164 26.85 16.85 13.89
N VAL A 165 25.53 17.08 13.77
CA VAL A 165 24.63 17.26 14.93
C VAL A 165 23.62 16.12 15.10
N ASP A 166 23.71 15.05 14.30
CA ASP A 166 22.76 13.93 14.33
C ASP A 166 23.06 12.90 15.44
N GLY A 167 24.23 13.00 16.08
CA GLY A 167 24.68 12.12 17.14
C GLY A 167 25.16 10.74 16.67
N ASN A 168 25.37 10.55 15.37
CA ASN A 168 25.78 9.29 14.78
C ASN A 168 27.18 9.38 14.15
N PRO A 169 28.20 8.67 14.68
CA PRO A 169 29.55 8.71 14.11
C PRO A 169 29.69 8.01 12.75
N ALA A 170 28.67 7.26 12.31
CA ALA A 170 28.67 6.55 11.03
C ALA A 170 28.11 7.38 9.86
N THR A 171 27.65 8.60 10.11
CA THR A 171 27.14 9.54 9.11
C THR A 171 28.13 10.69 8.96
N GLN A 172 28.71 10.83 7.77
CA GLN A 172 29.71 11.85 7.53
C GLN A 172 29.07 13.08 6.88
N ARG A 173 29.21 14.23 7.55
CA ARG A 173 28.78 15.54 7.03
C ARG A 173 29.42 15.83 5.67
N ASP A 174 28.63 16.39 4.77
CA ASP A 174 29.10 16.93 3.49
C ASP A 174 28.40 18.28 3.21
N THR A 175 29.09 19.38 3.48
CA THR A 175 28.55 20.74 3.28
C THR A 175 28.43 21.13 1.80
N GLY A 176 29.09 20.40 0.91
CA GLY A 176 29.02 20.61 -0.54
C GLY A 176 27.90 19.79 -1.19
N TRP A 177 27.15 19.01 -0.42
CA TRP A 177 26.10 18.14 -0.94
C TRP A 177 24.85 18.93 -1.32
N GLY A 178 24.24 18.58 -2.44
CA GLY A 178 22.95 19.09 -2.90
C GLY A 178 22.18 18.00 -3.65
N SER A 179 20.86 18.03 -3.57
CA SER A 179 19.99 17.05 -4.21
C SER A 179 19.95 17.23 -5.73
N PHE A 180 19.77 16.14 -6.49
CA PHE A 180 19.72 16.18 -7.95
C PHE A 180 18.45 16.83 -8.51
N ILE A 181 17.30 16.59 -7.88
CA ILE A 181 16.07 17.34 -8.13
C ILE A 181 15.79 18.30 -6.96
N THR A 182 14.97 19.31 -7.19
CA THR A 182 14.70 20.33 -6.17
C THR A 182 13.97 19.70 -4.99
N THR A 183 14.47 19.93 -3.77
CA THR A 183 13.83 19.41 -2.55
C THR A 183 12.46 20.09 -2.33
N PRO A 184 11.35 19.34 -2.27
CA PRO A 184 10.02 19.93 -2.07
C PRO A 184 9.81 20.48 -0.64
N PRO A 185 9.03 21.55 -0.46
CA PRO A 185 8.92 22.27 0.82
C PRO A 185 7.92 21.63 1.80
N PHE A 186 8.17 20.37 2.17
CA PHE A 186 7.41 19.63 3.16
C PHE A 186 8.27 18.52 3.78
N PRO A 187 7.94 18.02 4.99
CA PRO A 187 8.67 16.93 5.66
C PRO A 187 8.83 15.68 4.79
N SER A 188 9.87 14.90 5.10
CA SER A 188 10.30 13.80 4.25
C SER A 188 9.45 12.53 4.43
N TYR A 189 9.16 12.11 5.66
CA TYR A 189 8.55 10.80 5.94
C TYR A 189 7.01 10.83 5.88
N THR A 190 6.31 9.99 5.13
CA THR A 190 6.78 9.05 4.10
C THR A 190 6.92 9.76 2.74
N SER A 191 7.49 9.07 1.74
CA SER A 191 7.53 9.60 0.38
C SER A 191 6.10 9.68 -0.20
N GLY A 192 5.71 10.89 -0.61
CA GLY A 192 4.39 11.12 -1.21
C GLY A 192 4.25 10.40 -2.55
N HIS A 193 5.29 10.44 -3.39
CA HIS A 193 5.33 9.69 -4.65
C HIS A 193 5.15 8.19 -4.41
N SER A 194 5.87 7.63 -3.43
CA SER A 194 5.74 6.23 -3.07
C SER A 194 4.34 5.87 -2.58
N THR A 195 3.71 6.74 -1.79
CA THR A 195 2.33 6.52 -1.30
C THR A 195 1.32 6.58 -2.44
N PHE A 196 1.41 7.59 -3.31
CA PHE A 196 0.58 7.70 -4.50
C PHE A 196 0.76 6.50 -5.43
N SER A 197 2.00 6.17 -5.77
CA SER A 197 2.32 5.07 -6.68
C SER A 197 1.96 3.70 -6.12
N GLY A 198 2.22 3.46 -4.83
CA GLY A 198 1.80 2.23 -4.16
C GLY A 198 0.28 2.06 -4.19
N SER A 199 -0.46 3.15 -3.96
CA SER A 199 -1.92 3.13 -3.98
C SER A 199 -2.50 2.95 -5.40
N SER A 200 -1.99 3.70 -6.38
CA SER A 200 -2.45 3.64 -7.77
C SER A 200 -2.10 2.31 -8.41
N GLY A 201 -0.84 1.88 -8.35
CA GLY A 201 -0.39 0.62 -8.94
C GLY A 201 -1.16 -0.57 -8.37
N ARG A 202 -1.33 -0.62 -7.05
CA ARG A 202 -2.11 -1.69 -6.40
C ARG A 202 -3.57 -1.67 -6.79
N LEU A 203 -4.20 -0.50 -6.81
CA LEU A 203 -5.61 -0.41 -7.18
C LEU A 203 -5.85 -0.83 -8.64
N LEU A 204 -4.98 -0.39 -9.55
CA LEU A 204 -5.03 -0.81 -10.96
C LEU A 204 -4.86 -2.33 -11.07
N ALA A 205 -3.93 -2.91 -10.31
CA ALA A 205 -3.70 -4.36 -10.33
C ALA A 205 -4.93 -5.12 -9.81
N ARG A 206 -5.60 -4.60 -8.78
CA ARG A 206 -6.87 -5.13 -8.29
C ARG A 206 -8.00 -5.00 -9.29
N PHE A 207 -8.07 -3.86 -9.99
CA PHE A 207 -9.12 -3.61 -10.96
C PHE A 207 -9.02 -4.55 -12.17
N PHE A 208 -7.81 -4.76 -12.69
CA PHE A 208 -7.54 -5.64 -13.83
C PHE A 208 -7.31 -7.11 -13.43
N ASP A 209 -7.37 -7.42 -12.14
CA ASP A 209 -7.11 -8.76 -11.57
C ASP A 209 -5.75 -9.35 -11.96
N THR A 210 -4.75 -8.49 -12.15
CA THR A 210 -3.36 -8.88 -12.47
C THR A 210 -2.39 -7.74 -12.16
N ASP A 211 -1.19 -8.07 -11.69
CA ASP A 211 -0.08 -7.12 -11.61
C ASP A 211 0.78 -7.13 -12.88
N ASP A 212 0.83 -8.27 -13.58
CA ASP A 212 1.64 -8.54 -14.78
C ASP A 212 1.02 -7.92 -16.04
N LEU A 213 0.87 -6.60 -16.00
CA LEU A 213 0.31 -5.80 -17.06
C LEU A 213 1.42 -4.94 -17.67
N ALA A 214 1.89 -5.33 -18.85
CA ALA A 214 2.93 -4.57 -19.55
C ALA A 214 2.36 -3.32 -20.25
N PHE A 215 3.03 -2.19 -20.10
CA PHE A 215 2.65 -0.91 -20.70
C PHE A 215 3.84 0.03 -20.92
N THR A 216 3.64 1.05 -21.75
CA THR A 216 4.61 2.12 -21.99
C THR A 216 3.94 3.47 -21.70
N ALA A 217 4.55 4.27 -20.82
CA ALA A 217 4.02 5.57 -20.39
C ALA A 217 5.02 6.71 -20.60
N GLY A 218 4.51 7.92 -20.80
CA GLY A 218 5.29 9.17 -20.87
C GLY A 218 5.16 10.00 -19.59
N SER A 219 5.85 11.13 -19.53
CA SER A 219 5.76 12.10 -18.43
C SER A 219 5.80 13.54 -18.94
N ASP A 220 4.93 14.42 -18.43
CA ASP A 220 4.93 15.86 -18.70
C ASP A 220 6.28 16.52 -18.37
N GLY A 221 6.95 16.05 -17.32
CA GLY A 221 8.23 16.59 -16.87
C GLY A 221 9.38 16.29 -17.85
N THR A 222 9.21 15.29 -18.70
CA THR A 222 10.20 14.88 -19.71
C THR A 222 9.54 14.58 -21.06
N PRO A 223 9.05 15.60 -21.79
CA PRO A 223 8.32 15.39 -23.04
C PRO A 223 9.13 14.59 -24.06
N GLY A 224 8.51 13.55 -24.64
CA GLY A 224 9.13 12.64 -25.60
C GLY A 224 9.96 11.52 -24.99
N VAL A 225 10.15 11.48 -23.67
CA VAL A 225 10.71 10.32 -22.95
C VAL A 225 9.58 9.35 -22.63
N MET A 226 9.73 8.10 -23.06
CA MET A 226 8.81 7.01 -22.77
C MET A 226 9.54 5.94 -21.96
N ARG A 227 8.86 5.36 -20.97
CA ARG A 227 9.36 4.24 -20.16
C ARG A 227 8.40 3.06 -20.26
N SER A 228 8.95 1.86 -20.36
CA SER A 228 8.19 0.62 -20.46
C SER A 228 8.31 -0.18 -19.17
N PHE A 229 7.20 -0.78 -18.77
CA PHE A 229 7.07 -1.57 -17.56
C PHE A 229 6.43 -2.92 -17.90
N GLU A 230 6.85 -3.97 -17.22
CA GLU A 230 6.31 -5.33 -17.28
C GLU A 230 5.16 -5.52 -16.30
N SER A 231 5.13 -4.74 -15.21
CA SER A 231 4.07 -4.79 -14.20
C SER A 231 3.75 -3.42 -13.61
N LEU A 232 2.57 -3.32 -12.99
CA LEU A 232 2.13 -2.13 -12.24
C LEU A 232 2.98 -1.91 -10.99
N SER A 233 3.36 -2.98 -10.29
CA SER A 233 4.29 -2.93 -9.17
C SER A 233 5.66 -2.42 -9.59
N GLN A 234 6.20 -2.82 -10.74
CA GLN A 234 7.49 -2.34 -11.24
C GLN A 234 7.46 -0.82 -11.46
N ALA A 235 6.40 -0.29 -12.09
CA ALA A 235 6.26 1.16 -12.26
C ALA A 235 6.16 1.89 -10.92
N ALA A 236 5.42 1.34 -9.96
CA ALA A 236 5.29 1.94 -8.63
C ALA A 236 6.62 1.94 -7.84
N GLU A 237 7.38 0.85 -7.91
CA GLU A 237 8.70 0.74 -7.30
C GLU A 237 9.71 1.69 -7.96
N GLU A 238 9.69 1.81 -9.29
CA GLU A 238 10.54 2.77 -10.00
C GLU A 238 10.23 4.22 -9.61
N ALA A 239 8.93 4.56 -9.47
CA ALA A 239 8.50 5.86 -8.98
C ALA A 239 8.99 6.14 -7.55
N GLY A 240 9.01 5.13 -6.68
CA GLY A 240 9.63 5.24 -5.36
C GLY A 240 11.13 5.47 -5.46
N GLN A 241 11.84 4.61 -6.19
CA GLN A 241 13.29 4.67 -6.31
C GLN A 241 13.79 5.96 -6.98
N SER A 242 12.99 6.57 -7.85
CA SER A 242 13.25 7.88 -8.43
C SER A 242 13.59 8.95 -7.37
N ARG A 243 13.02 8.82 -6.16
CA ARG A 243 13.22 9.81 -5.08
C ARG A 243 14.57 9.67 -4.38
N ILE A 244 15.17 8.49 -4.44
CA ILE A 244 16.56 8.24 -4.01
C ILE A 244 17.52 8.83 -5.03
N TYR A 245 17.32 8.51 -6.30
CA TYR A 245 18.11 9.06 -7.41
C TYR A 245 18.02 10.58 -7.50
N GLY A 246 16.86 11.13 -7.13
CA GLY A 246 16.62 12.57 -7.01
C GLY A 246 17.25 13.22 -5.75
N GLY A 247 17.61 12.43 -4.75
CA GLY A 247 18.24 12.92 -3.51
C GLY A 247 17.29 13.60 -2.54
N ILE A 248 16.03 13.19 -2.45
CA ILE A 248 15.02 13.94 -1.67
C ILE A 248 14.21 13.08 -0.70
N HIS A 249 14.38 11.77 -0.73
CA HIS A 249 13.81 10.83 0.24
C HIS A 249 14.85 9.81 0.68
N TRP A 250 14.64 9.21 1.85
CA TRP A 250 15.41 8.06 2.33
C TRP A 250 14.69 6.75 1.97
N GLN A 251 15.42 5.63 1.81
CA GLN A 251 14.82 4.40 1.29
C GLN A 251 13.72 3.79 2.17
N TYR A 252 13.79 3.96 3.48
CA TYR A 252 12.71 3.55 4.38
C TYR A 252 11.42 4.35 4.15
N GLU A 253 11.50 5.61 3.70
CA GLU A 253 10.33 6.44 3.40
C GLU A 253 9.61 5.98 2.14
N ASN A 254 10.39 5.43 1.20
CA ASN A 254 9.86 4.86 -0.03
C ASN A 254 9.13 3.55 0.27
N ARG A 255 9.78 2.63 0.97
CA ARG A 255 9.20 1.34 1.38
C ARG A 255 7.90 1.55 2.17
N ASP A 256 7.95 2.37 3.21
CA ASP A 256 6.81 2.59 4.10
C ASP A 256 5.68 3.35 3.37
N GLY A 257 6.04 4.28 2.48
CA GLY A 257 5.08 4.96 1.60
C GLY A 257 4.37 3.98 0.66
N LEU A 258 5.11 3.13 -0.06
CA LEU A 258 4.54 2.09 -0.93
C LEU A 258 3.61 1.16 -0.16
N ALA A 259 4.03 0.68 1.01
CA ALA A 259 3.25 -0.21 1.86
C ALA A 259 1.93 0.44 2.31
N SER A 260 1.99 1.67 2.85
CA SER A 260 0.78 2.40 3.27
C SER A 260 -0.18 2.66 2.11
N GLY A 261 0.34 3.02 0.93
CA GLY A 261 -0.46 3.19 -0.29
C GLY A 261 -1.15 1.91 -0.74
N ARG A 262 -0.43 0.78 -0.73
CA ARG A 262 -0.97 -0.55 -1.08
C ARG A 262 -2.09 -0.98 -0.14
N ALA A 263 -1.88 -0.83 1.17
CA ALA A 263 -2.88 -1.17 2.18
C ALA A 263 -4.16 -0.33 2.03
N LEU A 264 -4.02 0.97 1.77
CA LEU A 264 -5.14 1.85 1.46
C LEU A 264 -5.88 1.38 0.19
N ALA A 265 -5.18 1.09 -0.90
CA ALA A 265 -5.80 0.65 -2.15
C ALA A 265 -6.60 -0.64 -2.00
N ASP A 266 -6.06 -1.63 -1.28
CA ASP A 266 -6.78 -2.87 -0.98
C ASP A 266 -8.06 -2.59 -0.17
N PHE A 267 -7.96 -1.75 0.87
CA PHE A 267 -9.13 -1.33 1.64
C PHE A 267 -10.18 -0.64 0.77
N VAL A 268 -9.79 0.32 -0.09
CA VAL A 268 -10.74 1.01 -0.98
C VAL A 268 -11.42 0.03 -1.92
N PHE A 269 -10.65 -0.81 -2.60
CA PHE A 269 -11.17 -1.74 -3.61
C PHE A 269 -12.19 -2.72 -3.04
N PHE A 270 -11.93 -3.27 -1.84
CA PHE A 270 -12.80 -4.28 -1.24
C PHE A 270 -14.04 -3.70 -0.54
N ASN A 271 -14.05 -2.40 -0.20
CA ASN A 271 -15.13 -1.81 0.58
C ASN A 271 -16.00 -0.81 -0.20
N PHE A 272 -15.47 -0.20 -1.25
CA PHE A 272 -16.14 0.89 -1.97
C PHE A 272 -16.36 0.55 -3.44
N LEU A 273 -17.44 1.11 -4.01
CA LEU A 273 -17.81 0.93 -5.43
C LEU A 273 -17.69 -0.53 -5.91
N ARG A 274 -18.11 -1.46 -5.03
CA ARG A 274 -18.08 -2.88 -5.29
C ARG A 274 -18.98 -3.20 -6.47
N PRO A 275 -18.66 -4.24 -7.26
CA PRO A 275 -19.60 -4.76 -8.25
C PRO A 275 -20.96 -4.98 -7.58
N LEU A 276 -22.04 -4.60 -8.26
CA LEU A 276 -23.37 -4.96 -7.78
C LEU A 276 -23.39 -6.47 -7.61
N ALA A 277 -23.85 -6.93 -6.45
CA ALA A 277 -24.12 -8.35 -6.25
C ALA A 277 -24.99 -8.79 -7.43
N GLN A 278 -24.48 -9.72 -8.23
CA GLN A 278 -25.30 -10.32 -9.28
C GLN A 278 -26.53 -10.87 -8.57
N THR A 279 -27.73 -10.43 -8.97
CA THR A 279 -28.99 -10.95 -8.45
C THR A 279 -29.17 -12.38 -8.97
N GLY A 280 -28.44 -13.28 -8.34
CA GLY A 280 -28.52 -14.73 -8.33
C GLY A 280 -28.33 -15.21 -6.89
N PRO A 281 -28.47 -16.51 -6.59
CA PRO A 281 -28.37 -17.02 -5.21
C PRO A 281 -27.06 -16.54 -4.56
N GLN A 282 -27.18 -16.01 -3.33
CA GLN A 282 -26.15 -15.24 -2.62
C GLN A 282 -24.75 -15.77 -2.89
N THR A 283 -23.93 -15.01 -3.61
CA THR A 283 -22.50 -15.28 -3.77
C THR A 283 -21.75 -14.64 -2.60
N CYS A 284 -20.74 -15.33 -2.09
CA CYS A 284 -19.79 -14.83 -1.11
C CYS A 284 -19.25 -13.46 -1.55
N ALA A 285 -19.32 -12.47 -0.65
CA ALA A 285 -18.70 -11.17 -0.83
C ALA A 285 -17.40 -11.12 -0.02
N PRO A 286 -16.23 -10.96 -0.66
CA PRO A 286 -14.95 -10.96 0.04
C PRO A 286 -14.83 -9.73 0.96
N SER A 287 -14.11 -9.88 2.06
CA SER A 287 -13.76 -8.80 2.98
C SER A 287 -12.42 -9.09 3.66
N GLY A 288 -11.90 -8.14 4.45
CA GLY A 288 -10.62 -8.32 5.15
C GLY A 288 -10.53 -9.59 6.00
N SER A 289 -11.65 -10.13 6.50
CA SER A 289 -11.70 -11.37 7.28
C SER A 289 -12.47 -12.52 6.63
N ARG A 290 -12.93 -12.34 5.37
CA ARG A 290 -13.78 -13.31 4.66
C ARG A 290 -13.17 -13.67 3.33
N LEU A 291 -12.74 -14.93 3.22
CA LEU A 291 -12.17 -15.52 2.02
C LEU A 291 -13.28 -16.18 1.19
N CYS A 292 -13.42 -15.79 -0.08
CA CYS A 292 -14.39 -16.41 -0.99
C CYS A 292 -13.72 -17.46 -1.87
N LEU A 293 -14.33 -18.65 -1.96
CA LEU A 293 -13.79 -19.83 -2.65
C LEU A 293 -14.85 -20.44 -3.59
N GLY A 294 -14.43 -21.30 -4.52
CA GLY A 294 -15.34 -22.01 -5.43
C GLY A 294 -16.07 -21.07 -6.39
N GLY A 295 -15.38 -20.02 -6.86
CA GLY A 295 -16.00 -18.98 -7.70
C GLY A 295 -17.03 -18.12 -6.96
N GLY A 296 -16.85 -17.94 -5.65
CA GLY A 296 -17.74 -17.12 -4.82
C GLY A 296 -18.93 -17.88 -4.26
N ARG A 297 -18.93 -19.22 -4.28
CA ARG A 297 -19.96 -20.03 -3.63
C ARG A 297 -19.70 -20.25 -2.14
N PHE A 298 -18.44 -20.29 -1.73
CA PHE A 298 -18.08 -20.62 -0.36
C PHE A 298 -17.44 -19.41 0.33
N ALA A 299 -17.78 -19.20 1.59
CA ALA A 299 -17.17 -18.20 2.46
C ALA A 299 -16.39 -18.91 3.57
N ALA A 300 -15.09 -18.63 3.69
CA ALA A 300 -14.26 -19.06 4.80
C ALA A 300 -13.94 -17.89 5.73
N GLU A 301 -14.00 -18.12 7.04
CA GLU A 301 -13.70 -17.16 8.11
C GLU A 301 -13.00 -17.89 9.26
N VAL A 302 -12.11 -17.21 9.97
CA VAL A 302 -11.35 -17.79 11.08
C VAL A 302 -11.45 -16.90 12.31
N ASP A 303 -11.75 -17.49 13.46
CA ASP A 303 -11.47 -16.89 14.77
C ASP A 303 -10.29 -17.61 15.40
N TRP A 304 -9.46 -16.89 16.17
CA TRP A 304 -8.32 -17.47 16.87
C TRP A 304 -8.21 -16.99 18.33
N ARG A 305 -7.50 -17.77 19.15
CA ARG A 305 -7.17 -17.44 20.54
C ARG A 305 -5.75 -17.90 20.87
N THR A 306 -4.94 -17.03 21.50
CA THR A 306 -3.60 -17.36 21.97
C THR A 306 -3.60 -17.85 23.41
N GLN A 307 -2.46 -18.40 23.84
CA GLN A 307 -2.21 -18.72 25.23
C GLN A 307 -2.26 -17.44 26.09
N PRO A 308 -2.85 -17.48 27.29
CA PRO A 308 -2.85 -16.32 28.19
C PRO A 308 -1.42 -15.93 28.53
N ALA A 309 -1.06 -14.66 28.27
CA ALA A 309 0.13 -14.07 28.85
C ALA A 309 -0.32 -13.22 30.04
N ASN A 310 -0.02 -13.64 31.27
CA ASN A 310 -0.45 -12.98 32.51
C ASN A 310 -1.99 -12.88 32.66
N ASP A 311 -2.69 -14.02 32.54
CA ASP A 311 -4.15 -14.17 32.68
C ASP A 311 -5.02 -13.52 31.58
N ASP A 312 -4.43 -12.86 30.56
CA ASP A 312 -5.15 -12.34 29.40
C ASP A 312 -4.83 -13.15 28.13
N ALA A 313 -5.80 -13.96 27.67
CA ALA A 313 -5.75 -14.58 26.35
C ALA A 313 -6.13 -13.55 25.28
N ALA A 314 -5.30 -13.38 24.25
CA ALA A 314 -5.70 -12.57 23.10
C ALA A 314 -6.63 -13.40 22.21
N THR A 315 -7.73 -12.80 21.78
CA THR A 315 -8.67 -13.38 20.81
C THR A 315 -8.75 -12.46 19.60
N GLY A 316 -8.88 -13.01 18.40
CA GLY A 316 -9.02 -12.22 17.19
C GLY A 316 -9.68 -12.98 16.06
N ILE A 317 -9.78 -12.30 14.91
CA ILE A 317 -10.21 -12.86 13.64
C ILE A 317 -8.98 -13.04 12.74
N GLY A 318 -9.03 -14.03 11.86
CA GLY A 318 -8.06 -14.19 10.79
C GLY A 318 -8.38 -13.26 9.63
N PHE A 319 -7.33 -12.75 8.99
CA PHE A 319 -7.42 -11.89 7.83
C PHE A 319 -7.17 -12.67 6.55
N ALA A 320 -8.07 -12.53 5.59
CA ALA A 320 -8.13 -13.35 4.39
C ALA A 320 -7.15 -12.87 3.30
N THR A 321 -6.35 -13.80 2.80
CA THR A 321 -5.48 -13.61 1.62
C THR A 321 -5.89 -14.57 0.52
N PRO A 322 -6.59 -14.12 -0.55
CA PRO A 322 -6.91 -15.00 -1.68
C PRO A 322 -5.65 -15.39 -2.45
N ILE A 323 -5.59 -16.65 -2.90
CA ILE A 323 -4.47 -17.18 -3.71
C ILE A 323 -4.95 -17.56 -5.11
N THR A 324 -6.03 -18.34 -5.19
CA THR A 324 -6.70 -18.72 -6.45
C THR A 324 -8.22 -18.65 -6.28
N ARG A 325 -8.98 -18.93 -7.34
CA ARG A 325 -10.44 -19.07 -7.31
C ARG A 325 -10.95 -20.04 -6.22
N ASP A 326 -10.17 -21.08 -5.93
CA ASP A 326 -10.57 -22.21 -5.10
C ASP A 326 -9.69 -22.36 -3.85
N SER A 327 -8.70 -21.48 -3.66
CA SER A 327 -7.73 -21.57 -2.55
C SER A 327 -7.34 -20.19 -2.02
N GLY A 328 -7.06 -20.12 -0.72
CA GLY A 328 -6.55 -18.91 -0.07
C GLY A 328 -6.01 -19.23 1.32
N GLY A 329 -5.66 -18.21 2.08
CA GLY A 329 -5.16 -18.38 3.43
C GLY A 329 -5.62 -17.29 4.40
N PHE A 330 -5.22 -17.46 5.65
CA PHE A 330 -5.42 -16.50 6.71
C PHE A 330 -4.12 -16.23 7.47
N TRP A 331 -3.90 -14.98 7.83
CA TRP A 331 -2.91 -14.56 8.81
C TRP A 331 -3.60 -14.00 10.06
N PHE A 332 -2.94 -14.06 11.22
CA PHE A 332 -3.53 -13.66 12.51
C PHE A 332 -2.91 -12.38 13.08
N PHE A 333 -1.58 -12.28 13.02
CA PHE A 333 -0.81 -11.24 13.72
C PHE A 333 -0.12 -10.27 12.76
N ASP A 334 0.38 -10.80 11.66
CA ASP A 334 1.23 -10.09 10.70
C ASP A 334 0.94 -10.62 9.30
N GLU A 335 0.81 -9.74 8.31
CA GLU A 335 0.44 -10.09 6.93
C GLU A 335 1.50 -10.92 6.20
N ASP A 336 2.76 -10.84 6.63
CA ASP A 336 3.86 -11.62 6.06
C ASP A 336 3.90 -13.07 6.62
N ASN A 337 3.08 -13.38 7.63
CA ASN A 337 3.04 -14.69 8.30
C ASN A 337 1.69 -15.40 8.09
N THR A 338 1.63 -16.26 7.06
CA THR A 338 0.44 -17.09 6.79
C THR A 338 0.31 -18.19 7.84
N GLU A 339 -0.84 -18.25 8.50
CA GLU A 339 -1.14 -19.18 9.59
C GLU A 339 -1.94 -20.38 9.09
N ILE A 340 -2.90 -20.17 8.18
CA ILE A 340 -3.78 -21.21 7.62
C ILE A 340 -3.86 -21.08 6.11
N ILE A 341 -3.87 -22.21 5.40
CA ILE A 341 -4.28 -22.31 4.00
C ILE A 341 -5.56 -23.16 3.93
N VAL A 342 -6.52 -22.75 3.12
CA VAL A 342 -7.79 -23.44 2.87
C VAL A 342 -8.08 -23.51 1.37
N LYS A 343 -8.67 -24.62 0.93
CA LYS A 343 -9.23 -24.78 -0.41
C LYS A 343 -10.57 -25.51 -0.38
N VAL A 344 -11.43 -25.15 -1.33
CA VAL A 344 -12.70 -25.86 -1.59
C VAL A 344 -12.66 -26.37 -3.02
N LEU A 345 -12.80 -27.68 -3.20
CA LEU A 345 -12.76 -28.31 -4.52
C LEU A 345 -14.13 -28.82 -4.93
N ASP A 346 -14.47 -28.61 -6.19
CA ASP A 346 -15.66 -29.17 -6.83
C ASP A 346 -15.41 -30.62 -7.23
N ALA A 347 -16.13 -31.55 -6.59
CA ALA A 347 -16.12 -32.98 -6.90
C ALA A 347 -17.52 -33.46 -7.34
N CYS A 348 -18.34 -32.56 -7.89
CA CYS A 348 -19.73 -32.85 -8.23
C CYS A 348 -19.87 -33.92 -9.31
N ASP A 349 -18.98 -33.93 -10.31
CA ASP A 349 -19.03 -34.89 -11.41
C ASP A 349 -18.73 -36.34 -10.98
N THR A 350 -18.02 -36.53 -9.87
CA THR A 350 -17.56 -37.85 -9.41
C THR A 350 -18.29 -38.33 -8.16
N GLU A 351 -18.55 -37.43 -7.22
CA GLU A 351 -19.04 -37.78 -5.88
C GLU A 351 -20.25 -36.95 -5.43
N ASN A 352 -20.76 -36.06 -6.30
CA ASN A 352 -21.91 -35.20 -6.02
C ASN A 352 -21.74 -34.42 -4.70
N ARG A 353 -20.57 -33.79 -4.52
CA ARG A 353 -20.22 -33.01 -3.32
C ARG A 353 -19.08 -32.02 -3.57
N PHE A 354 -18.83 -31.17 -2.57
CA PHE A 354 -17.61 -30.36 -2.47
C PHE A 354 -16.73 -30.83 -1.33
N TRP A 355 -15.42 -30.76 -1.55
CA TRP A 355 -14.41 -31.12 -0.57
C TRP A 355 -13.79 -29.87 0.05
N VAL A 356 -13.49 -29.91 1.35
CA VAL A 356 -12.73 -28.87 2.04
C VAL A 356 -11.40 -29.46 2.50
N PHE A 357 -10.32 -28.79 2.13
CA PHE A 357 -8.99 -29.08 2.66
C PHE A 357 -8.42 -27.84 3.33
N ALA A 358 -7.77 -28.03 4.46
CA ALA A 358 -7.05 -26.97 5.14
C ALA A 358 -5.79 -27.51 5.82
N GLY A 359 -4.81 -26.64 6.01
CA GLY A 359 -3.62 -26.93 6.81
C GLY A 359 -3.14 -25.64 7.48
N GLY A 360 -2.55 -25.77 8.66
CA GLY A 360 -2.01 -24.64 9.39
C GLY A 360 -0.51 -24.76 9.64
N ALA A 361 0.17 -23.62 9.63
CA ALA A 361 1.56 -23.47 10.06
C ALA A 361 1.63 -22.93 11.50
N THR A 362 0.62 -23.27 12.31
CA THR A 362 0.36 -22.62 13.61
C THR A 362 0.09 -23.65 14.71
N ASN A 363 0.35 -23.25 15.96
CA ASN A 363 -0.10 -23.93 17.16
C ASN A 363 -1.16 -23.13 17.95
N VAL A 364 -1.62 -22.01 17.37
CA VAL A 364 -2.66 -21.15 17.95
C VAL A 364 -4.00 -21.88 17.90
N GLU A 365 -4.85 -21.65 18.91
CA GLU A 365 -6.22 -22.15 18.86
C GLU A 365 -6.99 -21.42 17.77
N TYR A 366 -7.70 -22.14 16.90
CA TYR A 366 -8.56 -21.50 15.92
C TYR A 366 -9.82 -22.28 15.62
N VAL A 367 -10.82 -21.56 15.13
CA VAL A 367 -12.07 -22.08 14.57
C VAL A 367 -12.18 -21.57 13.13
N LEU A 368 -11.96 -22.45 12.16
CA LEU A 368 -12.21 -22.20 10.74
C LEU A 368 -13.65 -22.58 10.42
N ARG A 369 -14.43 -21.64 9.89
CA ARG A 369 -15.79 -21.89 9.38
C ARG A 369 -15.80 -21.72 7.88
N VAL A 370 -16.28 -22.74 7.16
CA VAL A 370 -16.55 -22.69 5.72
C VAL A 370 -18.04 -22.79 5.52
N THR A 371 -18.65 -21.84 4.82
CA THR A 371 -20.10 -21.76 4.60
C THR A 371 -20.39 -21.83 3.10
N ASP A 372 -21.28 -22.73 2.69
CA ASP A 372 -21.88 -22.71 1.35
C ASP A 372 -22.95 -21.63 1.33
N THR A 373 -22.69 -20.54 0.60
CA THR A 373 -23.59 -19.36 0.59
C THR A 373 -24.88 -19.62 -0.17
N ARG A 374 -25.00 -20.74 -0.90
CA ARG A 374 -26.25 -21.14 -1.56
C ARG A 374 -27.19 -21.90 -0.62
N SER A 375 -26.67 -22.86 0.14
CA SER A 375 -27.48 -23.69 1.04
C SER A 375 -27.59 -23.11 2.44
N GLY A 376 -26.64 -22.26 2.84
CA GLY A 376 -26.48 -21.77 4.21
C GLY A 376 -25.83 -22.79 5.16
N GLU A 377 -25.42 -23.96 4.67
CA GLU A 377 -24.72 -24.97 5.46
C GLU A 377 -23.30 -24.50 5.81
N THR A 378 -22.87 -24.72 7.06
CA THR A 378 -21.53 -24.36 7.54
C THR A 378 -20.82 -25.59 8.09
N ARG A 379 -19.57 -25.79 7.65
CA ARG A 379 -18.61 -26.75 8.22
C ARG A 379 -17.62 -26.02 9.10
N THR A 380 -17.35 -26.57 10.27
CA THR A 380 -16.46 -25.96 11.27
C THR A 380 -15.31 -26.91 11.58
N TYR A 381 -14.09 -26.40 11.52
CA TYR A 381 -12.86 -27.12 11.82
C TYR A 381 -12.12 -26.40 12.95
N TYR A 382 -11.71 -27.14 13.95
CA TYR A 382 -11.13 -26.59 15.18
C TYR A 382 -9.72 -27.12 15.39
N ASN A 383 -8.79 -26.24 15.71
CA ASN A 383 -7.48 -26.60 16.25
C ASN A 383 -7.39 -26.16 17.71
N PRO A 384 -7.14 -27.07 18.66
CA PRO A 384 -6.96 -26.69 20.05
C PRO A 384 -5.65 -25.95 20.29
N LEU A 385 -5.64 -25.11 21.33
CA LEU A 385 -4.44 -24.39 21.77
C LEU A 385 -3.26 -25.34 22.01
N ASP A 386 -2.05 -24.90 21.66
CA ASP A 386 -0.78 -25.62 21.84
C ASP A 386 -0.68 -26.95 21.09
N HIS A 387 -1.54 -27.15 20.08
CA HIS A 387 -1.45 -28.29 19.17
C HIS A 387 -1.11 -27.78 17.78
N MET A 388 -0.14 -28.44 17.12
CA MET A 388 0.13 -28.16 15.71
C MET A 388 -1.13 -28.43 14.88
N ALA A 389 -1.50 -27.45 14.07
CA ALA A 389 -2.66 -27.52 13.19
C ALA A 389 -2.60 -28.74 12.27
N GLY A 390 -3.49 -29.71 12.52
CA GLY A 390 -3.62 -30.91 11.70
C GLY A 390 -4.19 -30.59 10.31
N ALA A 391 -3.87 -31.45 9.33
CA ALA A 391 -4.50 -31.36 8.02
C ALA A 391 -5.99 -31.72 8.10
N VAL A 392 -6.84 -30.84 7.58
CA VAL A 392 -8.26 -31.11 7.31
C VAL A 392 -8.36 -31.75 5.93
N LEU A 393 -8.95 -32.94 5.87
CA LEU A 393 -9.17 -33.71 4.64
C LEU A 393 -10.66 -34.10 4.54
N ASP A 394 -11.56 -33.10 4.51
CA ASP A 394 -13.00 -33.35 4.50
C ASP A 394 -13.51 -33.50 3.07
N SER A 395 -13.53 -34.73 2.57
CA SER A 395 -14.10 -35.09 1.28
C SER A 395 -15.62 -35.25 1.30
N GLU A 396 -16.30 -34.92 2.41
CA GLU A 396 -17.76 -35.04 2.59
C GLU A 396 -18.39 -33.69 2.99
N ALA A 397 -17.65 -32.58 2.81
CA ALA A 397 -17.95 -31.30 3.44
C ALA A 397 -19.30 -30.69 3.04
N PHE A 398 -19.71 -30.76 1.76
CA PHE A 398 -21.02 -30.24 1.34
C PHE A 398 -21.66 -31.14 0.28
N ALA A 399 -22.87 -31.63 0.54
CA ALA A 399 -23.57 -32.59 -0.32
C ALA A 399 -24.39 -31.95 -1.46
N THR A 400 -24.57 -30.63 -1.45
CA THR A 400 -25.41 -29.94 -2.44
C THR A 400 -24.59 -29.52 -3.66
N CYS A 401 -24.59 -30.31 -4.73
CA CYS A 401 -24.09 -29.85 -6.03
C CYS A 401 -25.03 -28.86 -6.72
N PRO A 402 -24.53 -28.05 -7.68
CA PRO A 402 -25.32 -27.05 -8.40
C PRO A 402 -26.60 -27.58 -9.07
#